data_AF-E1R6M4-F1
#
_entry.id   AF-E1R6M4-F1
#
_cell.length_a   1.000
_cell.length_b   1.000
_cell.length_c   1.000
_cell.angle_alpha   90.00
_cell.angle_beta   90.00
_cell.angle_gamma   90.00
#
_symmetry.space_group_name_H-M   'P 1'
#
loop_
_entity.id
_entity.type
_entity.pdbx_description
1 polymer ?
#
loop_
_entity_poly.entity_id
_entity_poly.type
_entity_poly.pdbx_seq_one_letter_code
_entity_poly.pdbx_strand_id
1 'polypeptide(L)'
;MKRLFLSTLLLTAVLYSWAEETTTVYAPFVSNLEAMADTDRIILTWKDASDPIVLYRIYRSITSFDNDKETDATLVAEVASNIEVFGYYPQDTESYYFAVLAVDADGREYKLYIPYRNITNDAISIVQVASLQERATHISNISARVAGEVVYISYKSSLPERAVMVYRSSDPIVDKNGLRSASLVTSLSSSQGSVTDFPLPGLEYYYAIVDKELVESDEVELEPGENATNDAALVALSDTTQQNERFRNVRIRPLPYLTLPKSVKTGESLADPDKYALPTYTPLAKETETVVQNLINELGPAPSQSTPQAQMLAIDKSPGDNPEGVLLSNIIKGSFADAEWDAAEKELGNFLAVHRSKAVEARAHFYMGQVYYFQGQFGKALYEFLFSRETYKQESTSWIDATFYALT
;
A
#
# COMPACT_ATOMS: atom_id res chain seq x y z
N MET A 1 27.71 -65.98 48.64
CA MET A 1 26.85 -65.82 47.45
C MET A 1 25.40 -65.45 47.82
N LYS A 2 25.18 -64.36 48.57
CA LYS A 2 23.83 -63.86 48.94
C LYS A 2 23.73 -62.33 49.01
N ARG A 3 24.74 -61.60 48.49
CA ARG A 3 24.78 -60.13 48.51
C ARG A 3 24.82 -59.49 47.11
N LEU A 4 24.72 -60.27 46.04
CA LEU A 4 24.77 -59.77 44.66
C LEU A 4 23.40 -59.77 43.93
N PHE A 5 22.32 -60.22 44.59
CA PHE A 5 20.99 -60.31 43.97
C PHE A 5 20.01 -59.21 44.44
N LEU A 6 20.39 -58.40 45.42
CA LEU A 6 19.51 -57.36 45.98
C LEU A 6 19.75 -55.97 45.37
N SER A 7 20.88 -55.76 44.69
CA SER A 7 21.21 -54.49 44.03
C SER A 7 20.66 -54.38 42.61
N THR A 8 20.27 -55.49 41.97
CA THR A 8 19.65 -55.49 40.63
C THR A 8 18.12 -55.37 40.66
N LEU A 9 17.47 -55.63 41.81
CA LEU A 9 16.01 -55.49 41.94
C LEU A 9 15.57 -54.09 42.38
N LEU A 10 16.48 -53.28 42.95
CA LEU A 10 16.19 -51.91 43.37
C LEU A 10 16.48 -50.85 42.28
N LEU A 11 17.23 -51.21 41.24
CA LEU A 11 17.53 -50.31 40.11
C LEU A 11 16.46 -50.37 39.00
N THR A 12 15.63 -51.41 38.97
CA THR A 12 14.48 -51.51 38.04
C THR A 12 13.21 -50.85 38.58
N ALA A 13 13.14 -50.56 39.88
CA ALA A 13 11.98 -49.92 40.51
C ALA A 13 12.02 -48.38 40.49
N VAL A 14 13.17 -47.76 40.16
CA VAL A 14 13.32 -46.29 40.09
C VAL A 14 13.23 -45.76 38.65
N LEU A 15 13.17 -46.63 37.64
CA LEU A 15 13.02 -46.25 36.23
C LEU A 15 11.58 -46.33 35.71
N TYR A 16 10.61 -46.71 36.54
CA TYR A 16 9.18 -46.72 36.19
C TYR A 16 8.37 -45.54 36.75
N SER A 17 9.03 -44.54 37.35
CA SER A 17 8.39 -43.31 37.85
C SER A 17 8.53 -42.13 36.88
N TRP A 18 8.57 -42.39 35.57
CA TRP A 18 8.54 -41.37 34.53
C TRP A 18 7.33 -41.61 33.62
N ALA A 19 6.57 -40.53 33.41
CA ALA A 19 5.36 -40.40 32.61
C ALA A 19 4.06 -40.90 33.25
N GLU A 20 3.62 -40.25 34.34
CA GLU A 20 2.23 -39.78 34.29
C GLU A 20 2.21 -38.64 33.27
N GLU A 21 1.99 -38.99 31.99
CA GLU A 21 1.40 -38.02 31.07
C GLU A 21 0.03 -37.72 31.68
N THR A 22 -0.06 -36.61 32.42
CA THR A 22 -1.33 -35.91 32.55
C THR A 22 -1.76 -35.65 31.12
N THR A 23 -2.61 -36.54 30.61
CA THR A 23 -3.32 -36.40 29.34
C THR A 23 -4.24 -35.21 29.55
N THR A 24 -3.66 -34.03 29.40
CA THR A 24 -4.40 -32.79 29.20
C THR A 24 -5.18 -33.06 27.91
N VAL A 25 -6.47 -33.30 28.09
CA VAL A 25 -7.37 -33.55 26.97
C VAL A 25 -7.42 -32.25 26.21
N TYR A 26 -6.63 -32.19 25.14
CA TYR A 26 -6.57 -31.04 24.23
C TYR A 26 -7.95 -30.91 23.58
N ALA A 27 -8.67 -29.87 23.97
CA ALA A 27 -10.04 -29.57 23.63
C ALA A 27 -10.14 -28.13 23.07
N PRO A 28 -9.56 -27.87 21.88
CA PRO A 28 -9.44 -26.55 21.26
C PRO A 28 -10.77 -26.07 20.66
N PHE A 29 -11.83 -26.13 21.44
CA PHE A 29 -13.17 -25.79 21.02
C PHE A 29 -13.84 -24.98 22.10
N VAL A 30 -14.51 -23.92 21.68
CA VAL A 30 -15.45 -23.20 22.51
C VAL A 30 -16.52 -24.15 23.06
N SER A 31 -17.22 -23.73 24.09
CA SER A 31 -18.35 -24.49 24.64
C SER A 31 -19.56 -23.61 24.84
N ASN A 32 -20.74 -24.22 24.91
CA ASN A 32 -22.02 -23.51 25.09
C ASN A 32 -22.23 -22.39 24.07
N LEU A 33 -21.97 -22.67 22.78
CA LEU A 33 -22.35 -21.73 21.74
C LEU A 33 -23.87 -21.62 21.70
N GLU A 34 -24.36 -20.42 22.00
CA GLU A 34 -25.75 -20.02 21.92
C GLU A 34 -25.88 -18.86 20.92
N ALA A 35 -26.98 -18.88 20.17
CA ALA A 35 -27.35 -17.79 19.29
C ALA A 35 -28.72 -17.26 19.72
N MET A 36 -28.83 -15.96 19.87
CA MET A 36 -30.08 -15.28 20.21
C MET A 36 -30.35 -14.18 19.19
N ALA A 37 -31.54 -14.20 18.60
CA ALA A 37 -32.00 -13.13 17.74
C ALA A 37 -32.51 -11.99 18.61
N ASP A 38 -31.95 -10.81 18.38
CA ASP A 38 -32.56 -9.54 18.72
C ASP A 38 -33.43 -9.08 17.52
N THR A 39 -33.97 -7.87 17.60
CA THR A 39 -34.85 -7.31 16.58
C THR A 39 -34.17 -7.27 15.20
N ASP A 40 -32.88 -6.91 15.17
CA ASP A 40 -32.12 -6.55 13.98
C ASP A 40 -30.73 -7.22 13.85
N ARG A 41 -30.34 -7.99 14.87
CA ARG A 41 -29.04 -8.68 14.97
C ARG A 41 -29.16 -10.04 15.63
N ILE A 42 -28.14 -10.86 15.43
CA ILE A 42 -27.98 -12.16 16.09
C ILE A 42 -26.78 -12.04 17.03
N ILE A 43 -27.02 -12.24 18.31
CA ILE A 43 -25.97 -12.26 19.34
C ILE A 43 -25.53 -13.71 19.53
N LEU A 44 -24.26 -13.97 19.26
CA LEU A 44 -23.61 -15.23 19.56
C LEU A 44 -22.87 -15.10 20.89
N THR A 45 -23.07 -16.07 21.78
CA THR A 45 -22.32 -16.17 23.03
C THR A 45 -21.75 -17.56 23.18
N TRP A 46 -20.51 -17.66 23.65
CA TRP A 46 -19.85 -18.94 23.93
C TRP A 46 -18.88 -18.79 25.09
N LYS A 47 -18.36 -19.92 25.57
CA LYS A 47 -17.29 -19.98 26.55
C LYS A 47 -15.97 -20.33 25.88
N ASP A 48 -14.92 -19.60 26.25
CA ASP A 48 -13.58 -19.72 25.70
C ASP A 48 -13.02 -21.15 25.83
N ALA A 49 -12.18 -21.56 24.87
CA ALA A 49 -11.47 -22.84 24.93
C ALA A 49 -10.45 -22.83 26.08
N SER A 50 -10.24 -23.99 26.70
CA SER A 50 -9.27 -24.12 27.81
C SER A 50 -7.82 -24.21 27.34
N ASP A 51 -7.63 -24.46 26.05
CA ASP A 51 -6.33 -24.63 25.41
C ASP A 51 -5.80 -23.32 24.81
N PRO A 52 -4.48 -23.22 24.55
CA PRO A 52 -3.89 -22.02 23.96
C PRO A 52 -4.36 -21.81 22.51
N ILE A 53 -5.35 -20.93 22.34
CA ILE A 53 -5.91 -20.47 21.06
C ILE A 53 -5.52 -19.02 20.83
N VAL A 54 -5.29 -18.62 19.57
CA VAL A 54 -4.97 -17.23 19.21
C VAL A 54 -6.22 -16.46 18.81
N LEU A 55 -7.10 -17.07 18.03
CA LEU A 55 -8.33 -16.44 17.57
C LEU A 55 -9.42 -17.47 17.27
N TYR A 56 -10.65 -16.98 17.12
CA TYR A 56 -11.80 -17.71 16.63
C TYR A 56 -12.26 -17.20 15.28
N ARG A 57 -12.67 -18.11 14.41
CA ARG A 57 -13.34 -17.84 13.15
C ARG A 57 -14.82 -18.17 13.28
N ILE A 58 -15.65 -17.21 12.93
CA ILE A 58 -17.11 -17.33 13.01
C ILE A 58 -17.63 -17.54 11.59
N TYR A 59 -18.33 -18.65 11.38
CA TYR A 59 -18.93 -19.02 10.10
C TYR A 59 -20.45 -18.96 10.19
N ARG A 60 -21.08 -18.60 9.07
CA ARG A 60 -22.54 -18.72 8.87
C ARG A 60 -22.85 -19.67 7.71
N SER A 61 -23.96 -20.38 7.80
CA SER A 61 -24.52 -21.15 6.68
C SER A 61 -26.05 -21.12 6.70
N ILE A 62 -26.68 -21.32 5.54
CA ILE A 62 -28.14 -21.51 5.42
C ILE A 62 -28.56 -22.96 5.68
N THR A 63 -27.59 -23.88 5.77
CA THR A 63 -27.79 -25.30 6.10
C THR A 63 -27.07 -25.65 7.40
N SER A 64 -27.57 -26.66 8.12
CA SER A 64 -26.92 -27.15 9.35
C SER A 64 -25.50 -27.65 9.08
N PHE A 65 -24.58 -27.34 9.99
CA PHE A 65 -23.22 -27.87 9.95
C PHE A 65 -23.20 -29.37 10.25
N ASP A 66 -22.49 -30.13 9.42
CA ASP A 66 -22.36 -31.59 9.51
C ASP A 66 -20.91 -31.96 9.15
N ASN A 67 -20.28 -32.88 9.88
CA ASN A 67 -18.90 -33.31 9.58
C ASN A 67 -18.83 -34.20 8.33
N ASP A 68 -19.94 -34.85 7.98
CA ASP A 68 -20.00 -35.79 6.86
C ASP A 68 -20.41 -35.12 5.55
N LYS A 69 -20.70 -33.81 5.57
CA LYS A 69 -21.12 -33.03 4.41
C LYS A 69 -20.36 -31.74 4.28
N GLU A 70 -19.95 -31.41 3.06
CA GLU A 70 -19.43 -30.09 2.76
C GLU A 70 -20.55 -29.07 3.00
N THR A 71 -20.34 -28.21 3.99
CA THR A 71 -21.28 -27.12 4.32
C THR A 71 -20.81 -25.88 3.59
N ASP A 72 -21.68 -25.29 2.76
CA ASP A 72 -21.41 -23.99 2.15
C ASP A 72 -21.48 -22.91 3.24
N ALA A 73 -20.32 -22.67 3.85
CA ALA A 73 -20.16 -21.83 5.02
C ALA A 73 -19.37 -20.57 4.64
N THR A 74 -19.95 -19.41 4.94
CA THR A 74 -19.30 -18.11 4.72
C THR A 74 -18.61 -17.67 6.00
N LEU A 75 -17.34 -17.32 5.93
CA LEU A 75 -16.62 -16.67 7.03
C LEU A 75 -17.20 -15.28 7.28
N VAL A 76 -17.59 -15.00 8.52
CA VAL A 76 -18.24 -13.73 8.94
C VAL A 76 -17.25 -12.82 9.65
N ALA A 77 -16.43 -13.37 10.54
CA ALA A 77 -15.50 -12.59 11.34
C ALA A 77 -14.36 -13.45 11.90
N GLU A 78 -13.25 -12.80 12.23
CA GLU A 78 -12.20 -13.31 13.10
C GLU A 78 -12.20 -12.49 14.41
N VAL A 79 -12.22 -13.17 15.56
CA VAL A 79 -12.21 -12.53 16.88
C VAL A 79 -11.09 -13.09 17.73
N ALA A 80 -10.43 -12.27 18.55
CA ALA A 80 -9.33 -12.73 19.41
C ALA A 80 -9.79 -13.78 20.42
N SER A 81 -8.88 -14.66 20.85
CA SER A 81 -9.10 -15.49 22.03
C SER A 81 -9.26 -14.60 23.27
N ASN A 82 -10.22 -14.90 24.15
CA ASN A 82 -10.83 -14.07 25.20
C ASN A 82 -12.15 -13.35 24.85
N ILE A 83 -12.55 -13.29 23.58
CA ILE A 83 -13.87 -12.78 23.21
C ILE A 83 -14.88 -13.93 23.28
N GLU A 84 -15.93 -13.73 24.07
CA GLU A 84 -16.98 -14.71 24.34
C GLU A 84 -18.35 -14.28 23.80
N VAL A 85 -18.43 -13.10 23.18
CA VAL A 85 -19.66 -12.50 22.66
C VAL A 85 -19.40 -11.85 21.30
N PHE A 86 -20.26 -12.10 20.32
CA PHE A 86 -20.21 -11.49 18.99
C PHE A 86 -21.60 -11.09 18.51
N GLY A 87 -21.71 -9.88 17.97
CA GLY A 87 -22.93 -9.39 17.33
C GLY A 87 -22.82 -9.52 15.81
N TYR A 88 -23.74 -10.27 15.22
CA TYR A 88 -23.88 -10.43 13.77
C TYR A 88 -25.08 -9.63 13.26
N TYR A 89 -24.91 -8.89 12.16
CA TYR A 89 -25.97 -8.12 11.51
C TYR A 89 -26.28 -8.72 10.12
N PRO A 90 -27.27 -9.61 10.01
CA PRO A 90 -27.73 -10.13 8.73
C PRO A 90 -28.20 -9.02 7.78
N GLN A 91 -28.05 -9.28 6.47
CA GLN A 91 -28.52 -8.37 5.40
C GLN A 91 -29.93 -8.72 4.91
N ASP A 92 -30.49 -9.82 5.43
CA ASP A 92 -31.80 -10.37 5.10
C ASP A 92 -32.41 -11.00 6.36
N THR A 93 -33.64 -11.51 6.23
CA THR A 93 -34.36 -12.21 7.30
C THR A 93 -34.26 -13.72 7.15
N GLU A 94 -33.28 -14.24 6.40
CA GLU A 94 -33.09 -15.68 6.25
C GLU A 94 -32.64 -16.31 7.57
N SER A 95 -32.85 -17.62 7.69
CA SER A 95 -32.46 -18.38 8.88
C SER A 95 -31.04 -18.95 8.71
N TYR A 96 -30.17 -18.67 9.67
CA TYR A 96 -28.76 -19.03 9.63
C TYR A 96 -28.38 -20.00 10.75
N TYR A 97 -27.42 -20.88 10.43
CA TYR A 97 -26.65 -21.66 11.39
C TYR A 97 -25.28 -21.02 11.57
N PHE A 98 -24.71 -21.13 12.77
CA PHE A 98 -23.39 -20.59 13.09
C PHE A 98 -22.43 -21.66 13.58
N ALA A 99 -21.15 -21.48 13.26
CA ALA A 99 -20.05 -22.25 13.81
C ALA A 99 -18.94 -21.32 14.29
N VAL A 100 -18.33 -21.65 15.42
CA VAL A 100 -17.19 -20.91 16.00
C VAL A 100 -16.01 -21.87 16.10
N LEU A 101 -15.01 -21.68 15.24
CA LEU A 101 -13.86 -22.57 15.13
C LEU A 101 -12.60 -21.90 15.68
N ALA A 102 -11.83 -22.63 16.48
CA ALA A 102 -10.59 -22.13 17.05
C ALA A 102 -9.42 -22.22 16.04
N VAL A 103 -8.49 -21.27 16.14
CA VAL A 103 -7.24 -21.23 15.38
C VAL A 103 -6.06 -21.12 16.34
N ASP A 104 -5.11 -22.04 16.23
CA ASP A 104 -3.90 -22.03 17.06
C ASP A 104 -2.86 -20.99 16.57
N ALA A 105 -1.72 -20.92 17.29
CA ALA A 105 -0.62 -20.02 16.96
C ALA A 105 0.10 -20.37 15.64
N ASP A 106 -0.03 -21.62 15.18
CA ASP A 106 0.51 -22.09 13.90
C ASP A 106 -0.46 -21.80 12.73
N GLY A 107 -1.61 -21.16 13.01
CA GLY A 107 -2.64 -20.83 12.02
C GLY A 107 -3.51 -22.02 11.61
N ARG A 108 -3.44 -23.14 12.35
CA ARG A 108 -4.26 -24.32 12.09
C ARG A 108 -5.65 -24.13 12.68
N GLU A 109 -6.64 -24.28 11.81
CA GLU A 109 -8.05 -24.25 12.18
C GLU A 109 -8.56 -25.65 12.56
N TYR A 110 -9.26 -25.75 13.68
CA TYR A 110 -9.87 -27.00 14.13
C TYR A 110 -11.27 -27.18 13.55
N LYS A 111 -11.32 -27.65 12.29
CA LYS A 111 -12.57 -27.98 11.56
C LYS A 111 -13.23 -29.27 12.07
N LEU A 112 -13.90 -29.18 13.22
CA LEU A 112 -14.74 -30.24 13.75
C LEU A 112 -16.02 -29.62 14.30
N TYR A 113 -17.17 -30.04 13.78
CA TYR A 113 -18.48 -29.54 14.19
C TYR A 113 -19.07 -30.41 15.30
N ILE A 114 -19.28 -29.85 16.48
CA ILE A 114 -19.76 -30.54 17.67
C ILE A 114 -21.08 -29.86 18.09
N PRO A 115 -22.23 -30.53 17.88
CA PRO A 115 -23.55 -30.06 18.32
C PRO A 115 -23.55 -29.55 19.78
N TYR A 116 -24.24 -28.43 20.03
CA TYR A 116 -24.35 -27.78 21.36
C TYR A 116 -23.03 -27.29 21.96
N ARG A 117 -21.93 -27.32 21.20
CA ARG A 117 -20.62 -26.93 21.68
C ARG A 117 -20.06 -25.76 20.88
N ASN A 118 -19.81 -25.97 19.60
CA ASN A 118 -19.22 -24.97 18.71
C ASN A 118 -20.02 -24.75 17.42
N ILE A 119 -21.21 -25.38 17.31
CA ILE A 119 -22.20 -25.10 16.28
C ILE A 119 -23.58 -24.90 16.91
N THR A 120 -24.42 -24.10 16.24
CA THR A 120 -25.85 -24.00 16.57
C THR A 120 -26.60 -25.17 15.97
N ASN A 121 -27.59 -25.70 16.70
CA ASN A 121 -28.43 -26.81 16.21
C ASN A 121 -29.69 -26.33 15.51
N ASP A 122 -30.20 -25.17 15.94
CA ASP A 122 -31.37 -24.54 15.34
C ASP A 122 -30.92 -23.36 14.49
N ALA A 123 -31.62 -23.14 13.39
CA ALA A 123 -31.44 -21.96 12.57
C ALA A 123 -32.06 -20.74 13.27
N ILE A 124 -31.42 -19.59 13.09
CA ILE A 124 -31.87 -18.36 13.72
C ILE A 124 -31.93 -17.21 12.73
N SER A 125 -32.99 -16.42 12.81
CA SER A 125 -33.27 -15.29 11.91
C SER A 125 -33.67 -14.06 12.72
N ILE A 126 -33.43 -12.89 12.13
CA ILE A 126 -33.84 -11.59 12.67
C ILE A 126 -35.24 -11.22 12.17
N VAL A 127 -35.93 -10.35 12.91
CA VAL A 127 -37.30 -9.91 12.58
C VAL A 127 -37.28 -8.84 11.48
N GLN A 128 -36.29 -7.96 11.51
CA GLN A 128 -36.09 -6.91 10.52
C GLN A 128 -34.60 -6.74 10.27
N VAL A 129 -34.23 -6.28 9.08
CA VAL A 129 -32.83 -5.98 8.77
C VAL A 129 -32.43 -4.67 9.43
N ALA A 130 -31.30 -4.65 10.14
CA ALA A 130 -30.73 -3.44 10.73
C ALA A 130 -30.57 -2.33 9.68
N SER A 131 -30.81 -1.09 10.08
CA SER A 131 -30.59 0.09 9.24
C SER A 131 -29.12 0.17 8.83
N LEU A 132 -28.82 0.92 7.76
CA LEU A 132 -27.45 1.04 7.31
C LEU A 132 -26.58 1.75 8.36
N GLN A 133 -27.14 2.69 9.11
CA GLN A 133 -26.48 3.38 10.23
C GLN A 133 -26.08 2.41 11.34
N GLU A 134 -26.94 1.44 11.68
CA GLU A 134 -26.66 0.47 12.75
C GLU A 134 -25.56 -0.53 12.35
N ARG A 135 -25.41 -0.81 11.05
CA ARG A 135 -24.38 -1.71 10.51
C ARG A 135 -23.07 -1.02 10.17
N ALA A 136 -23.10 0.29 9.96
CA ALA A 136 -21.94 1.08 9.62
C ALA A 136 -20.99 1.21 10.82
N THR A 137 -19.69 1.33 10.55
CA THR A 137 -18.77 1.65 11.64
C THR A 137 -18.93 3.11 12.07
N HIS A 138 -19.01 3.32 13.38
CA HIS A 138 -19.02 4.64 13.97
C HIS A 138 -17.58 5.08 14.23
N ILE A 139 -17.21 6.22 13.65
CA ILE A 139 -15.89 6.83 13.81
C ILE A 139 -15.95 7.88 14.91
N SER A 140 -15.01 7.78 15.86
CA SER A 140 -14.92 8.67 17.01
C SER A 140 -13.49 9.15 17.25
N ASN A 141 -13.36 10.24 18.01
CA ASN A 141 -12.08 10.84 18.40
C ASN A 141 -11.12 11.10 17.21
N ILE A 142 -11.63 11.59 16.09
CA ILE A 142 -10.77 12.01 14.99
C ILE A 142 -9.84 13.15 15.45
N SER A 143 -8.56 13.05 15.12
CA SER A 143 -7.60 14.13 15.36
C SER A 143 -6.60 14.22 14.23
N ALA A 144 -6.26 15.44 13.82
CA ALA A 144 -5.24 15.72 12.83
C ALA A 144 -4.06 16.44 13.50
N ARG A 145 -2.86 15.87 13.39
CA ARG A 145 -1.64 16.42 13.96
C ARG A 145 -0.59 16.65 12.89
N VAL A 146 -0.07 17.86 12.85
CA VAL A 146 1.00 18.25 11.93
C VAL A 146 2.35 17.81 12.49
N ALA A 147 3.18 17.19 11.65
CA ALA A 147 4.54 16.81 11.99
C ALA A 147 5.45 17.04 10.78
N GLY A 148 6.18 18.16 10.76
CA GLY A 148 6.96 18.55 9.59
C GLY A 148 6.05 18.90 8.41
N GLU A 149 6.24 18.21 7.27
CA GLU A 149 5.45 18.41 6.04
C GLU A 149 4.25 17.45 5.90
N VAL A 150 3.93 16.68 6.96
CA VAL A 150 2.84 15.69 6.92
C VAL A 150 1.78 15.95 7.99
N VAL A 151 0.57 15.48 7.72
CA VAL A 151 -0.53 15.45 8.68
C VAL A 151 -0.86 14.02 9.03
N TYR A 152 -0.69 13.67 10.30
CA TYR A 152 -1.11 12.40 10.87
C TYR A 152 -2.54 12.51 11.37
N ILE A 153 -3.44 11.73 10.78
CA ILE A 153 -4.84 11.68 11.15
C ILE A 153 -5.07 10.37 11.90
N SER A 154 -5.56 10.43 13.13
CA SER A 154 -5.88 9.27 13.96
C SER A 154 -7.36 9.24 14.30
N TYR A 155 -7.94 8.06 14.43
CA TYR A 155 -9.35 7.89 14.76
C TYR A 155 -9.59 6.54 15.48
N LYS A 156 -10.77 6.39 16.10
CA LYS A 156 -11.26 5.11 16.64
C LYS A 156 -12.47 4.65 15.84
N SER A 157 -12.61 3.34 15.70
CA SER A 157 -13.68 2.70 14.95
C SER A 157 -14.44 1.76 15.88
N SER A 158 -15.78 1.76 15.83
CA SER A 158 -16.61 0.83 16.62
C SER A 158 -16.59 -0.60 16.06
N LEU A 159 -16.48 -0.74 14.73
CA LEU A 159 -16.42 -2.02 14.04
C LEU A 159 -15.11 -2.14 13.24
N PRO A 160 -14.35 -3.24 13.38
CA PRO A 160 -13.15 -3.48 12.58
C PRO A 160 -13.51 -3.90 11.14
N GLU A 161 -12.52 -3.86 10.24
CA GLU A 161 -12.61 -4.37 8.84
C GLU A 161 -13.67 -3.73 7.95
N ARG A 162 -14.26 -2.61 8.37
CA ARG A 162 -15.18 -1.83 7.55
C ARG A 162 -14.41 -0.90 6.62
N ALA A 163 -14.87 -0.74 5.39
CA ALA A 163 -14.26 0.23 4.48
C ALA A 163 -14.66 1.65 4.92
N VAL A 164 -13.67 2.50 5.17
CA VAL A 164 -13.87 3.92 5.50
C VAL A 164 -13.23 4.80 4.43
N MET A 165 -13.79 5.99 4.26
CA MET A 165 -13.33 7.01 3.32
C MET A 165 -12.84 8.23 4.09
N VAL A 166 -11.65 8.71 3.73
CA VAL A 166 -11.01 9.88 4.36
C VAL A 166 -11.12 11.05 3.41
N TYR A 167 -11.71 12.14 3.88
CA TYR A 167 -11.93 13.38 3.13
C TYR A 167 -11.09 14.52 3.68
N ARG A 168 -10.76 15.47 2.80
CA ARG A 168 -10.05 16.70 3.11
C ARG A 168 -10.71 17.90 2.45
N SER A 169 -10.80 19.01 3.18
CA SER A 169 -11.34 20.27 2.69
C SER A 169 -10.51 21.44 3.23
N SER A 170 -10.48 22.57 2.52
CA SER A 170 -9.97 23.84 3.03
C SER A 170 -10.99 24.58 3.92
N ASP A 171 -12.25 24.15 3.88
CA ASP A 171 -13.34 24.66 4.70
C ASP A 171 -13.83 23.58 5.68
N PRO A 172 -14.36 23.96 6.86
CA PRO A 172 -14.88 23.00 7.85
C PRO A 172 -15.90 22.02 7.28
N ILE A 173 -15.69 20.72 7.52
CA ILE A 173 -16.60 19.66 7.10
C ILE A 173 -17.61 19.39 8.23
N VAL A 174 -18.65 20.22 8.31
CA VAL A 174 -19.66 20.15 9.39
C VAL A 174 -20.97 19.49 8.96
N ASP A 175 -21.21 19.35 7.65
CA ASP A 175 -22.43 18.79 7.10
C ASP A 175 -22.19 18.05 5.77
N LYS A 176 -23.25 17.43 5.24
CA LYS A 176 -23.21 16.70 3.97
C LYS A 176 -22.75 17.58 2.79
N ASN A 177 -23.05 18.88 2.78
CA ASN A 177 -22.63 19.77 1.71
C ASN A 177 -21.11 20.00 1.77
N GLY A 178 -20.59 20.22 2.97
CA GLY A 178 -19.14 20.31 3.23
C GLY A 178 -18.41 19.04 2.80
N LEU A 179 -18.99 17.87 3.08
CA LEU A 179 -18.44 16.58 2.63
C LEU A 179 -18.43 16.44 1.11
N ARG A 180 -19.50 16.89 0.43
CA ARG A 180 -19.60 16.86 -1.04
C ARG A 180 -18.62 17.80 -1.72
N SER A 181 -18.28 18.93 -1.10
CA SER A 181 -17.21 19.82 -1.58
C SER A 181 -15.80 19.34 -1.22
N ALA A 182 -15.68 18.43 -0.25
CA ALA A 182 -14.40 17.89 0.17
C ALA A 182 -13.81 16.94 -0.88
N SER A 183 -12.48 16.88 -0.91
CA SER A 183 -11.73 15.95 -1.76
C SER A 183 -11.51 14.63 -1.03
N LEU A 184 -11.74 13.51 -1.70
CA LEU A 184 -11.37 12.19 -1.19
C LEU A 184 -9.84 12.07 -1.18
N VAL A 185 -9.27 11.78 -0.01
CA VAL A 185 -7.83 11.51 0.17
C VAL A 185 -7.54 10.05 -0.11
N THR A 186 -8.27 9.15 0.54
CA THR A 186 -8.06 7.70 0.40
C THR A 186 -9.25 6.90 0.95
N SER A 187 -9.26 5.59 0.67
CA SER A 187 -10.14 4.60 1.29
C SER A 187 -9.30 3.50 1.93
N LEU A 188 -9.68 3.07 3.13
CA LEU A 188 -8.91 2.10 3.92
C LEU A 188 -9.80 1.28 4.84
N SER A 189 -9.23 0.22 5.43
CA SER A 189 -9.90 -0.57 6.47
C SER A 189 -9.94 0.21 7.79
N SER A 190 -11.10 0.22 8.44
CA SER A 190 -11.36 0.86 9.73
C SER A 190 -10.46 0.35 10.85
N SER A 191 -9.84 -0.82 10.68
CA SER A 191 -8.87 -1.40 11.63
C SER A 191 -7.52 -0.70 11.64
N GLN A 192 -7.18 0.12 10.64
CA GLN A 192 -5.89 0.83 10.62
C GLN A 192 -5.79 1.92 11.71
N GLY A 193 -6.90 2.57 12.06
CA GLY A 193 -6.98 3.59 13.12
C GLY A 193 -6.16 4.88 12.88
N SER A 194 -5.38 4.95 11.81
CA SER A 194 -4.62 6.14 11.44
C SER A 194 -4.28 6.17 9.96
N VAL A 195 -4.06 7.38 9.43
CA VAL A 195 -3.68 7.64 8.05
C VAL A 195 -2.77 8.86 7.99
N THR A 196 -1.83 8.87 7.05
CA THR A 196 -0.94 10.01 6.82
C THR A 196 -1.33 10.71 5.52
N ASP A 197 -1.48 12.02 5.58
CA ASP A 197 -1.72 12.88 4.43
C ASP A 197 -0.54 13.84 4.20
N PHE A 198 -0.37 14.27 2.96
CA PHE A 198 0.68 15.18 2.50
C PHE A 198 0.03 16.40 1.83
N PRO A 199 -0.64 17.28 2.61
CA PRO A 199 -1.31 18.45 2.05
C PRO A 199 -0.32 19.55 1.66
N LEU A 200 -0.76 20.50 0.85
CA LEU A 200 0.07 21.63 0.44
C LEU A 200 0.32 22.57 1.63
N PRO A 201 1.56 22.97 1.91
CA PRO A 201 1.83 23.90 3.00
C PRO A 201 1.21 25.29 2.79
N GLY A 202 0.87 25.96 3.89
CA GLY A 202 0.31 27.31 3.91
C GLY A 202 -1.21 27.40 3.81
N LEU A 203 -1.91 26.26 3.79
CA LEU A 203 -3.36 26.19 3.82
C LEU A 203 -3.85 25.41 5.05
N GLU A 204 -4.99 25.83 5.57
CA GLU A 204 -5.71 25.14 6.64
C GLU A 204 -6.53 23.99 6.05
N TYR A 205 -6.43 22.81 6.66
CA TYR A 205 -7.16 21.62 6.22
C TYR A 205 -8.00 21.01 7.32
N TYR A 206 -9.24 20.69 6.97
CA TYR A 206 -10.19 19.93 7.79
C TYR A 206 -10.35 18.54 7.20
N TYR A 207 -10.49 17.55 8.09
CA TYR A 207 -10.61 16.15 7.71
C TYR A 207 -11.90 15.55 8.23
N ALA A 208 -12.46 14.61 7.47
CA ALA A 208 -13.60 13.79 7.90
C ALA A 208 -13.37 12.33 7.50
N ILE A 209 -13.81 11.39 8.33
CA ILE A 209 -13.71 9.95 8.10
C ILE A 209 -15.07 9.33 8.31
N VAL A 210 -15.59 8.64 7.29
CA VAL A 210 -16.95 8.10 7.27
C VAL A 210 -16.97 6.69 6.68
N ASP A 211 -17.92 5.86 7.11
CA ASP A 211 -18.12 4.52 6.54
C ASP A 211 -18.51 4.65 5.06
N LYS A 212 -17.89 3.84 4.21
CA LYS A 212 -18.06 3.87 2.76
C LYS A 212 -19.52 3.63 2.35
N GLU A 213 -20.21 2.69 2.98
CA GLU A 213 -21.58 2.35 2.59
C GLU A 213 -22.55 3.50 2.90
N LEU A 214 -22.32 4.25 3.99
CA LEU A 214 -23.11 5.44 4.32
C LEU A 214 -22.92 6.55 3.28
N VAL A 215 -21.71 6.69 2.72
CA VAL A 215 -21.45 7.65 1.64
C VAL A 215 -22.19 7.26 0.37
N GLU A 216 -22.12 5.99 -0.02
CA GLU A 216 -22.73 5.48 -1.26
C GLU A 216 -24.27 5.55 -1.25
N SER A 217 -24.87 5.44 -0.07
CA SER A 217 -26.32 5.55 0.17
C SER A 217 -26.80 6.97 0.49
N ASP A 218 -25.89 7.95 0.58
CA ASP A 218 -26.19 9.33 1.01
C ASP A 218 -26.80 9.46 2.43
N GLU A 219 -26.45 8.51 3.30
CA GLU A 219 -26.96 8.36 4.66
C GLU A 219 -25.96 8.83 5.73
N VAL A 220 -24.90 9.53 5.32
CA VAL A 220 -23.83 10.02 6.20
C VAL A 220 -24.32 11.04 7.22
N GLU A 221 -23.96 10.85 8.48
CA GLU A 221 -24.10 11.87 9.52
C GLU A 221 -22.72 12.38 9.93
N LEU A 222 -22.56 13.69 10.02
CA LEU A 222 -21.30 14.34 10.41
C LEU A 222 -21.43 14.99 11.77
N GLU A 223 -20.49 14.65 12.64
CA GLU A 223 -20.39 15.08 14.03
C GLU A 223 -18.98 15.66 14.24
N PRO A 224 -18.83 16.99 14.24
CA PRO A 224 -17.55 17.64 14.48
C PRO A 224 -16.97 17.27 15.85
N GLY A 225 -15.73 16.78 15.86
CA GLY A 225 -15.02 16.22 17.01
C GLY A 225 -15.00 14.68 17.05
N GLU A 226 -15.97 14.02 16.41
CA GLU A 226 -16.07 12.56 16.38
C GLU A 226 -15.54 12.00 15.07
N ASN A 227 -16.22 12.33 13.97
CA ASN A 227 -15.90 11.84 12.63
C ASN A 227 -15.46 12.95 11.67
N ALA A 228 -15.51 14.22 12.09
CA ALA A 228 -14.87 15.35 11.42
C ALA A 228 -14.01 16.17 12.39
N THR A 229 -12.90 16.73 11.94
CA THR A 229 -12.02 17.56 12.80
C THR A 229 -12.62 18.93 13.07
N ASN A 230 -12.57 19.39 14.33
CA ASN A 230 -12.94 20.75 14.69
C ASN A 230 -11.87 21.78 14.32
N ASP A 231 -10.61 21.45 14.64
CA ASP A 231 -9.47 22.32 14.39
C ASP A 231 -8.81 21.98 13.06
N ALA A 232 -8.39 23.01 12.32
CA ALA A 232 -7.65 22.83 11.09
C ALA A 232 -6.20 22.37 11.36
N ALA A 233 -5.70 21.48 10.50
CA ALA A 233 -4.28 21.20 10.40
C ALA A 233 -3.63 22.19 9.41
N LEU A 234 -2.65 22.95 9.90
CA LEU A 234 -1.87 23.88 9.08
C LEU A 234 -0.41 23.40 9.00
N VAL A 235 -0.01 22.94 7.82
CA VAL A 235 1.40 22.67 7.53
C VAL A 235 2.07 24.00 7.20
N ALA A 236 3.07 24.40 7.99
CA ALA A 236 3.74 25.69 7.81
C ALA A 236 4.58 25.72 6.52
N LEU A 237 4.58 26.87 5.83
CA LEU A 237 5.50 27.15 4.73
C LEU A 237 6.92 27.21 5.28
N SER A 238 7.79 26.29 4.85
CA SER A 238 9.22 26.30 5.19
C SER A 238 10.04 26.78 3.99
N ASP A 239 11.13 27.53 4.22
CA ASP A 239 12.03 28.00 3.15
C ASP A 239 12.63 26.84 2.32
N THR A 240 12.78 25.66 2.94
CA THR A 240 13.21 24.41 2.30
C THR A 240 12.19 23.87 1.29
N THR A 241 10.90 24.12 1.50
CA THR A 241 9.82 23.68 0.60
C THR A 241 9.85 24.47 -0.71
N GLN A 242 10.31 25.74 -0.69
CA GLN A 242 10.52 26.51 -1.93
C GLN A 242 11.63 25.94 -2.83
N GLN A 243 12.63 25.25 -2.26
CA GLN A 243 13.67 24.58 -3.02
C GLN A 243 13.24 23.18 -3.51
N ASN A 244 12.45 22.44 -2.72
CA ASN A 244 11.96 21.10 -3.08
C ASN A 244 10.76 21.11 -4.05
N GLU A 245 9.93 22.16 -4.07
CA GLU A 245 8.84 22.33 -5.05
C GLU A 245 9.35 22.52 -6.49
N ARG A 246 10.61 22.96 -6.68
CA ARG A 246 11.21 23.04 -8.02
C ARG A 246 11.39 21.66 -8.68
N PHE A 247 11.31 20.57 -7.93
CA PHE A 247 11.51 19.21 -8.43
C PHE A 247 10.33 18.25 -8.22
N ARG A 248 9.16 18.73 -7.73
CA ARG A 248 7.96 17.89 -7.52
C ARG A 248 6.73 18.26 -8.34
N ASN A 249 6.89 18.96 -9.45
CA ASN A 249 5.78 19.21 -10.38
C ASN A 249 6.07 18.71 -11.79
N VAL A 250 6.21 17.39 -11.95
CA VAL A 250 5.78 16.75 -13.19
C VAL A 250 4.37 16.25 -12.96
N ARG A 251 3.37 17.09 -13.26
CA ARG A 251 2.01 16.59 -13.44
C ARG A 251 2.05 15.63 -14.63
N ILE A 252 1.97 14.33 -14.37
CA ILE A 252 1.94 13.31 -15.43
C ILE A 252 0.62 13.40 -16.22
N ARG A 253 -0.41 14.08 -15.68
CA ARG A 253 -1.73 14.20 -16.31
C ARG A 253 -2.19 15.67 -16.38
N PRO A 254 -2.46 16.21 -17.58
CA PRO A 254 -3.00 17.55 -17.74
C PRO A 254 -4.49 17.60 -17.38
N LEU A 255 -4.95 18.72 -16.82
CA LEU A 255 -6.37 18.99 -16.59
C LEU A 255 -7.02 19.68 -17.80
N PRO A 256 -8.30 19.38 -18.09
CA PRO A 256 -9.14 18.39 -17.43
C PRO A 256 -8.82 16.96 -17.90
N TYR A 257 -8.64 16.04 -16.95
CA TYR A 257 -8.44 14.62 -17.21
C TYR A 257 -9.78 13.90 -17.09
N LEU A 258 -10.26 13.29 -18.18
CA LEU A 258 -11.55 12.61 -18.21
C LEU A 258 -11.38 11.17 -17.69
N THR A 259 -11.81 10.90 -16.46
CA THR A 259 -11.89 9.53 -15.92
C THR A 259 -13.25 8.92 -16.31
N LEU A 260 -13.24 7.90 -17.17
CA LEU A 260 -14.44 7.14 -17.54
C LEU A 260 -14.46 5.83 -16.73
N PRO A 261 -15.23 5.72 -15.65
CA PRO A 261 -15.31 4.48 -14.86
C PRO A 261 -16.17 3.40 -15.55
N LYS A 262 -16.98 3.78 -16.54
CA LYS A 262 -17.90 2.87 -17.24
C LYS A 262 -17.84 3.07 -18.75
N SER A 263 -18.03 1.99 -19.48
CA SER A 263 -18.18 2.01 -20.94
C SER A 263 -19.41 2.83 -21.32
N VAL A 264 -19.22 3.84 -22.16
CA VAL A 264 -20.31 4.70 -22.67
C VAL A 264 -21.33 3.90 -23.49
N LYS A 265 -20.91 2.75 -24.06
CA LYS A 265 -21.74 1.93 -24.95
C LYS A 265 -22.44 0.76 -24.24
N THR A 266 -21.80 0.16 -23.24
CA THR A 266 -22.31 -1.06 -22.59
C THR A 266 -22.71 -0.86 -21.13
N GLY A 267 -22.31 0.24 -20.48
CA GLY A 267 -22.59 0.51 -19.07
C GLY A 267 -21.77 -0.32 -18.09
N GLU A 268 -20.97 -1.26 -18.59
CA GLU A 268 -20.08 -2.10 -17.80
C GLU A 268 -18.93 -1.29 -17.21
N SER A 269 -18.45 -1.70 -16.03
CA SER A 269 -17.29 -1.09 -15.38
C SER A 269 -16.07 -1.27 -16.27
N LEU A 270 -15.41 -0.17 -16.62
CA LEU A 270 -14.06 -0.26 -17.15
C LEU A 270 -13.17 -0.68 -15.98
N ALA A 271 -12.21 -1.57 -16.25
CA ALA A 271 -11.23 -1.96 -15.25
C ALA A 271 -10.54 -0.69 -14.70
N ASP A 272 -10.35 -0.67 -13.39
CA ASP A 272 -9.70 0.39 -12.58
C ASP A 272 -8.71 1.29 -13.36
N PRO A 273 -8.77 2.64 -13.28
CA PRO A 273 -7.78 3.53 -13.89
C PRO A 273 -6.32 3.24 -13.49
N ASP A 274 -6.10 2.51 -12.40
CA ASP A 274 -4.77 2.01 -11.99
C ASP A 274 -4.32 0.75 -12.78
N LYS A 275 -5.23 0.12 -13.54
CA LYS A 275 -4.95 -0.99 -14.48
C LYS A 275 -4.52 -0.53 -15.88
N TYR A 276 -4.06 0.71 -16.04
CA TYR A 276 -3.00 0.99 -17.01
C TYR A 276 -1.62 0.51 -16.52
N ALA A 277 -1.59 -0.37 -15.51
CA ALA A 277 -0.44 -1.23 -15.27
C ALA A 277 0.01 -1.84 -16.60
N LEU A 278 1.32 -1.74 -16.88
CA LEU A 278 1.94 -2.46 -17.98
C LEU A 278 1.43 -3.91 -17.93
N PRO A 279 1.03 -4.49 -19.09
CA PRO A 279 0.52 -5.85 -19.11
C PRO A 279 1.48 -6.75 -18.33
N THR A 280 0.96 -7.58 -17.44
CA THR A 280 1.76 -8.60 -16.75
C THR A 280 2.52 -9.40 -17.79
N TYR A 281 3.83 -9.50 -17.62
CA TYR A 281 4.69 -10.21 -18.55
C TYR A 281 4.18 -11.64 -18.71
N THR A 282 3.60 -11.92 -19.87
CA THR A 282 3.20 -13.27 -20.26
C THR A 282 4.34 -13.85 -21.08
N PRO A 283 4.95 -14.97 -20.67
CA PRO A 283 5.95 -15.62 -21.49
C PRO A 283 5.33 -15.99 -22.86
N LEU A 284 6.09 -15.80 -23.93
CA LEU A 284 5.64 -16.14 -25.28
C LEU A 284 5.34 -17.64 -25.37
N ALA A 285 4.32 -18.01 -26.14
CA ALA A 285 4.12 -19.39 -26.52
C ALA A 285 5.34 -19.89 -27.31
N LYS A 286 5.70 -21.17 -27.15
CA LYS A 286 6.94 -21.74 -27.70
C LYS A 286 7.03 -21.61 -29.23
N GLU A 287 5.88 -21.68 -29.90
CA GLU A 287 5.74 -21.46 -31.34
C GLU A 287 6.03 -20.01 -31.70
N THR A 288 5.52 -19.05 -30.91
CA THR A 288 5.75 -17.61 -31.10
C THR A 288 7.20 -17.24 -30.83
N GLU A 289 7.79 -17.79 -29.77
CA GLU A 289 9.20 -17.59 -29.42
C GLU A 289 10.12 -18.04 -30.58
N THR A 290 9.82 -19.20 -31.20
CA THR A 290 10.60 -19.71 -32.34
C THR A 290 10.52 -18.77 -33.56
N VAL A 291 9.32 -18.25 -33.87
CA VAL A 291 9.13 -17.32 -34.99
C VAL A 291 9.82 -15.98 -34.73
N VAL A 292 9.70 -15.45 -33.51
CA VAL A 292 10.38 -14.22 -33.10
C VAL A 292 11.89 -14.39 -33.14
N GLN A 293 12.42 -15.52 -32.66
CA GLN A 293 13.85 -15.79 -32.69
C GLN A 293 14.38 -15.88 -34.13
N ASN A 294 13.63 -16.51 -35.04
CA ASN A 294 13.99 -16.56 -36.46
C ASN A 294 13.99 -15.16 -37.08
N LEU A 295 13.00 -14.32 -36.75
CA LEU A 295 12.94 -12.93 -37.22
C LEU A 295 14.12 -12.10 -36.69
N ILE A 296 14.47 -12.24 -35.42
CA ILE A 296 15.63 -11.56 -34.82
C ILE A 296 16.93 -12.03 -35.48
N ASN A 297 17.07 -13.33 -35.75
CA ASN A 297 18.25 -13.88 -36.41
C ASN A 297 18.38 -13.40 -37.87
N GLU A 298 17.26 -13.19 -38.57
CA GLU A 298 17.24 -12.63 -39.93
C GLU A 298 17.59 -11.13 -39.98
N LEU A 299 17.28 -10.38 -38.93
CA LEU A 299 17.65 -8.96 -38.80
C LEU A 299 19.16 -8.76 -38.56
N GLY A 300 19.91 -9.83 -38.31
CA GLY A 300 21.34 -9.80 -38.01
C GLY A 300 21.64 -9.39 -36.56
N PRO A 301 22.89 -9.51 -36.09
CA PRO A 301 23.28 -9.00 -34.79
C PRO A 301 23.00 -7.50 -34.72
N ALA A 302 22.45 -7.04 -33.59
CA ALA A 302 22.29 -5.61 -33.34
C ALA A 302 23.62 -4.90 -33.65
N PRO A 303 23.61 -3.76 -34.35
CA PRO A 303 24.82 -3.03 -34.64
C PRO A 303 25.55 -2.78 -33.32
N SER A 304 26.79 -3.26 -33.21
CA SER A 304 27.65 -2.99 -32.05
C SER A 304 27.84 -1.49 -31.97
N GLN A 305 27.10 -0.83 -31.07
CA GLN A 305 27.21 0.60 -30.90
C GLN A 305 28.49 0.87 -30.12
N SER A 306 29.42 1.58 -30.77
CA SER A 306 30.64 2.04 -30.13
C SER A 306 30.29 2.89 -28.91
N THR A 307 30.91 2.60 -27.76
CA THR A 307 30.81 3.42 -26.55
C THR A 307 31.14 4.87 -26.92
N PRO A 308 30.23 5.84 -26.67
CA PRO A 308 30.48 7.23 -27.04
C PRO A 308 31.69 7.77 -26.28
N GLN A 309 32.58 8.47 -26.97
CA GLN A 309 33.73 9.16 -26.37
C GLN A 309 33.32 10.54 -25.86
N ALA A 310 33.99 11.05 -24.83
CA ALA A 310 33.72 12.37 -24.27
C ALA A 310 33.81 13.45 -25.36
N GLN A 311 32.74 14.24 -25.50
CA GLN A 311 32.58 15.22 -26.56
C GLN A 311 32.66 16.64 -26.00
N MET A 312 33.64 17.40 -26.47
CA MET A 312 33.74 18.83 -26.24
C MET A 312 33.01 19.62 -27.33
N LEU A 313 32.02 20.43 -26.93
CA LEU A 313 31.29 21.34 -27.82
C LEU A 313 32.25 22.36 -28.47
N ALA A 314 31.96 22.76 -29.71
CA ALA A 314 32.83 23.65 -30.48
C ALA A 314 33.04 25.03 -29.81
N ILE A 315 32.01 25.53 -29.12
CA ILE A 315 32.04 26.81 -28.41
C ILE A 315 33.02 26.84 -27.24
N ASP A 316 33.31 25.70 -26.62
CA ASP A 316 34.21 25.61 -25.47
C ASP A 316 35.65 25.26 -25.88
N LYS A 317 35.87 24.91 -27.16
CA LYS A 317 37.22 24.86 -27.76
C LYS A 317 37.80 26.26 -27.91
N SER A 318 37.00 27.19 -28.40
CA SER A 318 37.34 28.61 -28.57
C SER A 318 36.29 29.49 -27.87
N PRO A 319 36.39 29.69 -26.54
CA PRO A 319 35.44 30.53 -25.82
C PRO A 319 35.56 31.97 -26.35
N GLY A 320 34.42 32.58 -26.70
CA GLY A 320 34.36 34.01 -27.00
C GLY A 320 34.54 34.86 -25.73
N ASP A 321 34.24 36.16 -25.82
CA ASP A 321 34.48 37.12 -24.74
C ASP A 321 33.54 37.00 -23.52
N ASN A 322 32.69 35.97 -23.44
CA ASN A 322 31.77 35.79 -22.32
C ASN A 322 32.51 35.21 -21.10
N PRO A 323 32.62 35.94 -19.97
CA PRO A 323 33.35 35.48 -18.78
C PRO A 323 32.82 34.16 -18.20
N GLU A 324 31.51 33.93 -18.25
CA GLU A 324 30.89 32.69 -17.76
C GLU A 324 31.29 31.48 -18.63
N GLY A 325 31.33 31.69 -19.95
CA GLY A 325 31.74 30.67 -20.92
C GLY A 325 33.24 30.36 -20.85
N VAL A 326 34.08 31.36 -20.55
CA VAL A 326 35.51 31.15 -20.30
C VAL A 326 35.72 30.30 -19.06
N LEU A 327 34.97 30.55 -17.98
CA LEU A 327 35.09 29.78 -16.75
C LEU A 327 34.66 28.32 -16.94
N LEU A 328 33.56 28.07 -17.66
CA LEU A 328 33.17 26.71 -18.05
C LEU A 328 34.22 26.04 -18.93
N SER A 329 34.74 26.73 -19.96
CA SER A 329 35.79 26.21 -20.84
C SER A 329 37.04 25.79 -20.06
N ASN A 330 37.41 26.50 -18.99
CA ASN A 330 38.54 26.14 -18.15
C ASN A 330 38.31 24.84 -17.38
N ILE A 331 37.12 24.64 -16.80
CA ILE A 331 36.74 23.38 -16.14
C ILE A 331 36.79 22.22 -17.14
N ILE A 332 36.24 22.45 -18.35
CA ILE A 332 36.17 21.43 -19.40
C ILE A 332 37.55 21.08 -19.97
N LYS A 333 38.51 22.02 -19.98
CA LYS A 333 39.90 21.80 -20.40
C LYS A 333 40.78 21.20 -19.30
N GLY A 334 40.33 21.23 -18.05
CA GLY A 334 40.99 20.58 -16.91
C GLY A 334 40.43 19.18 -16.68
N SER A 335 39.78 18.98 -15.53
CA SER A 335 39.34 17.67 -15.05
C SER A 335 38.48 16.86 -16.03
N PHE A 336 37.68 17.52 -16.88
CA PHE A 336 36.88 16.81 -17.89
C PHE A 336 37.73 16.28 -19.05
N ALA A 337 38.73 17.04 -19.53
CA ALA A 337 39.62 16.60 -20.59
C ALA A 337 40.58 15.50 -20.11
N ASP A 338 40.95 15.55 -18.83
CA ASP A 338 41.81 14.55 -18.18
C ASP A 338 41.05 13.28 -17.76
N ALA A 339 39.75 13.18 -18.06
CA ALA A 339 38.87 12.07 -17.69
C ALA A 339 38.76 11.81 -16.17
N GLU A 340 39.02 12.83 -15.35
CA GLU A 340 38.86 12.79 -13.90
C GLU A 340 37.39 13.09 -13.53
N TRP A 341 36.51 12.11 -13.78
CA TRP A 341 35.06 12.29 -13.68
C TRP A 341 34.58 12.78 -12.30
N ASP A 342 35.16 12.27 -11.21
CA ASP A 342 34.78 12.67 -9.84
C ASP A 342 35.21 14.11 -9.50
N ALA A 343 36.30 14.59 -10.10
CA ALA A 343 36.74 15.97 -9.96
C ALA A 343 35.86 16.89 -10.83
N ALA A 344 35.59 16.48 -12.07
CA ALA A 344 34.72 17.20 -12.99
C ALA A 344 33.29 17.36 -12.46
N GLU A 345 32.74 16.34 -11.79
CA GLU A 345 31.42 16.41 -11.12
C GLU A 345 31.39 17.53 -10.08
N LYS A 346 32.41 17.61 -9.22
CA LYS A 346 32.49 18.64 -8.17
C LYS A 346 32.64 20.03 -8.76
N GLU A 347 33.50 20.18 -9.77
CA GLU A 347 33.73 21.48 -10.41
C GLU A 347 32.51 21.98 -11.18
N LEU A 348 31.85 21.10 -11.94
CA LEU A 348 30.60 21.43 -12.65
C LEU A 348 29.43 21.63 -11.69
N GLY A 349 29.38 20.90 -10.57
CA GLY A 349 28.36 21.08 -9.54
C GLY A 349 28.48 22.44 -8.85
N ASN A 350 29.71 22.83 -8.49
CA ASN A 350 30.00 24.17 -7.96
C ASN A 350 29.71 25.26 -9.00
N PHE A 351 29.94 24.98 -10.27
CA PHE A 351 29.63 25.90 -11.36
C PHE A 351 28.13 26.15 -11.51
N LEU A 352 27.31 25.10 -11.43
CA LEU A 352 25.84 25.12 -11.51
C LEU A 352 25.16 25.63 -10.24
N ALA A 353 25.86 25.63 -9.09
CA ALA A 353 25.32 26.15 -7.83
C ALA A 353 25.07 27.67 -7.85
N VAL A 354 25.73 28.39 -8.76
CA VAL A 354 25.54 29.84 -8.96
C VAL A 354 24.71 30.04 -10.23
N HIS A 355 23.68 30.89 -10.16
CA HIS A 355 22.83 31.17 -11.33
C HIS A 355 23.65 31.71 -12.50
N ARG A 356 23.52 31.10 -13.69
CA ARG A 356 24.20 31.51 -14.93
C ARG A 356 23.19 31.84 -16.02
N SER A 357 23.68 32.37 -17.13
CA SER A 357 22.85 32.49 -18.33
C SER A 357 22.36 31.12 -18.81
N LYS A 358 21.10 31.04 -19.27
CA LYS A 358 20.47 29.77 -19.71
C LYS A 358 21.31 28.98 -20.71
N ALA A 359 22.01 29.67 -21.62
CA ALA A 359 22.88 29.03 -22.61
C ALA A 359 24.17 28.45 -22.00
N VAL A 360 24.64 28.99 -20.88
CA VAL A 360 25.80 28.46 -20.13
C VAL A 360 25.35 27.31 -19.22
N GLU A 361 24.19 27.43 -18.57
CA GLU A 361 23.59 26.34 -17.77
C GLU A 361 23.34 25.11 -18.65
N ALA A 362 22.73 25.27 -19.82
CA ALA A 362 22.48 24.17 -20.76
C ALA A 362 23.77 23.47 -21.21
N ARG A 363 24.88 24.20 -21.37
CA ARG A 363 26.19 23.60 -21.67
C ARG A 363 26.75 22.83 -20.48
N ALA A 364 26.70 23.41 -19.29
CA ALA A 364 27.18 22.74 -18.08
C ALA A 364 26.39 21.45 -17.81
N HIS A 365 25.06 21.45 -18.00
CA HIS A 365 24.24 20.24 -17.94
C HIS A 365 24.64 19.20 -19.00
N PHE A 366 24.97 19.61 -20.23
CA PHE A 366 25.46 18.68 -21.26
C PHE A 366 26.75 17.95 -20.82
N TYR A 367 27.68 18.68 -20.22
CA TYR A 367 28.92 18.10 -19.71
C TYR A 367 28.71 17.25 -18.46
N MET A 368 27.85 17.69 -17.55
CA MET A 368 27.47 16.92 -16.36
C MET A 368 26.81 15.58 -16.75
N GLY A 369 25.99 15.57 -17.79
CA GLY A 369 25.40 14.35 -18.34
C GLY A 369 26.45 13.35 -18.82
N GLN A 370 27.49 13.82 -19.50
CA GLN A 370 28.61 12.95 -19.92
C GLN A 370 29.41 12.41 -18.73
N VAL A 371 29.66 13.24 -17.71
CA VAL A 371 30.33 12.80 -16.47
C VAL A 371 29.54 11.67 -15.81
N TYR A 372 28.23 11.84 -15.63
CA TYR A 372 27.38 10.79 -15.06
C TYR A 372 27.30 9.53 -15.93
N TYR A 373 27.36 9.69 -17.24
CA TYR A 373 27.40 8.54 -18.16
C TYR A 373 28.67 7.71 -17.94
N PHE A 374 29.85 8.34 -17.85
CA PHE A 374 31.12 7.64 -17.61
C PHE A 374 31.26 7.08 -16.20
N GLN A 375 30.56 7.65 -15.22
CA GLN A 375 30.45 7.09 -13.87
C GLN A 375 29.43 5.93 -13.76
N GLY A 376 28.73 5.56 -14.84
CA GLY A 376 27.70 4.51 -14.85
C GLY A 376 26.37 4.93 -14.20
N GLN A 377 26.19 6.22 -13.91
CA GLN A 377 24.97 6.76 -13.30
C GLN A 377 23.98 7.20 -14.39
N PHE A 378 23.56 6.24 -15.23
CA PHE A 378 22.76 6.49 -16.43
C PHE A 378 21.45 7.23 -16.16
N GLY A 379 20.79 6.96 -15.04
CA GLY A 379 19.58 7.69 -14.64
C GLY A 379 19.83 9.20 -14.47
N LYS A 380 20.93 9.58 -13.81
CA LYS A 380 21.31 10.98 -13.65
C LYS A 380 21.76 11.60 -14.97
N ALA A 381 22.55 10.86 -15.75
CA ALA A 381 22.99 11.28 -17.08
C ALA A 381 21.80 11.67 -17.97
N LEU A 382 20.74 10.85 -17.97
CA LEU A 382 19.53 11.11 -18.74
C LEU A 382 18.88 12.45 -18.36
N TYR A 383 18.75 12.74 -17.06
CA TYR A 383 18.16 14.01 -16.61
C TYR A 383 18.97 15.22 -17.08
N GLU A 384 20.29 15.16 -16.94
CA GLU A 384 21.20 16.22 -17.39
C GLU A 384 21.13 16.44 -18.92
N PHE A 385 21.03 15.36 -19.70
CA PHE A 385 20.84 15.48 -21.14
C PHE A 385 19.47 16.05 -21.54
N LEU A 386 18.43 15.81 -20.74
CA LEU A 386 17.12 16.42 -20.98
C LEU A 386 17.15 17.95 -20.74
N PHE A 387 17.87 18.42 -19.73
CA PHE A 387 18.05 19.86 -19.48
C PHE A 387 18.85 20.54 -20.59
N SER A 388 19.88 19.88 -21.13
CA SER A 388 20.67 20.43 -22.24
C SER A 388 19.97 20.35 -23.61
N ARG A 389 19.02 19.42 -23.79
CA ARG A 389 18.31 19.18 -25.07
C ARG A 389 17.56 20.38 -25.61
N GLU A 390 17.08 21.28 -24.76
CA GLU A 390 16.42 22.51 -25.21
C GLU A 390 17.32 23.37 -26.11
N THR A 391 18.63 23.36 -25.85
CA THR A 391 19.62 24.15 -26.60
C THR A 391 20.45 23.29 -27.55
N TYR A 392 20.89 22.10 -27.10
CA TYR A 392 21.79 21.19 -27.84
C TYR A 392 21.06 19.92 -28.25
N LYS A 393 20.01 20.05 -29.07
CA LYS A 393 19.11 18.95 -29.41
C LYS A 393 19.85 17.78 -30.07
N GLN A 394 20.74 18.05 -31.04
CA GLN A 394 21.37 17.00 -31.82
C GLN A 394 22.36 16.20 -30.96
N GLU A 395 23.25 16.90 -30.26
CA GLU A 395 24.27 16.31 -29.41
C GLU A 395 23.62 15.56 -28.24
N SER A 396 22.65 16.18 -27.56
CA SER A 396 21.99 15.55 -26.41
C SER A 396 21.16 14.33 -26.81
N THR A 397 20.57 14.30 -28.02
CA THR A 397 19.81 13.13 -28.48
C THR A 397 20.71 11.90 -28.65
N SER A 398 21.90 12.08 -29.24
CA SER A 398 22.85 10.97 -29.38
C SER A 398 23.29 10.39 -28.03
N TRP A 399 23.45 11.24 -27.01
CA TRP A 399 23.80 10.81 -25.67
C TRP A 399 22.61 10.19 -24.90
N ILE A 400 21.39 10.69 -25.12
CA ILE A 400 20.16 10.09 -24.58
C ILE A 400 20.00 8.68 -25.11
N ASP A 401 20.15 8.49 -26.43
CA ASP A 401 20.07 7.17 -27.06
C ASP A 401 21.13 6.22 -26.46
N ALA A 402 22.38 6.67 -26.36
CA ALA A 402 23.46 5.89 -25.75
C ALA A 402 23.20 5.55 -24.27
N THR A 403 22.53 6.43 -23.54
CA THR A 403 22.14 6.21 -22.13
C THR A 403 21.03 5.15 -22.02
N PHE A 404 20.06 5.16 -22.93
CA PHE A 404 19.03 4.12 -22.99
C PHE A 404 19.61 2.75 -23.33
N TYR A 405 20.54 2.68 -24.28
CA TYR A 405 21.21 1.42 -24.61
C TYR A 405 22.06 0.87 -23.47
N ALA A 406 22.63 1.73 -22.63
CA ALA A 406 23.40 1.27 -21.47
C ALA A 406 22.51 0.77 -20.30
N LEU A 407 21.21 1.06 -20.33
CA LEU A 407 20.23 0.62 -19.34
C LEU A 407 19.57 -0.72 -19.68
N THR A 408 19.59 -1.12 -20.96
CA THR A 408 19.07 -2.40 -21.48
C THR A 408 20.17 -3.45 -21.55
#